data_AF-A0A9W8HW06-F1
#
_entry.id   AF-A0A9W8HW06-F1
#
_cell.length_a   1.000
_cell.length_b   1.000
_cell.length_c   1.000
_cell.angle_alpha   90.00
_cell.angle_beta   90.00
_cell.angle_gamma   90.00
#
_symmetry.space_group_name_H-M   'P 1'
#
loop_
_entity.id
_entity.type
_entity.pdbx_description
1 polymer ?
#
loop_
_entity_poly.entity_id
_entity_poly.type
_entity_poly.pdbx_seq_one_letter_code
_entity_poly.pdbx_strand_id
1 'polypeptide(L)'
;MAAPNEAANKDNSMNKPIRAALVALVRNSDLNGIRSTIRQVDDRFNRNYNYPYILLNDKNFTDEFKEGIHAITKAPVHFGLLSDDHWGLSPYVTEEKVKSALEYNKNRYIYGGSYSYRLMCRYQSGFIHKHPLLQDLDYYWRIEPDVNYFCDIPYDPFKYMRDNGLIYGFTTTPMEIQKTVETLWDTTRKWMMENQELLPEESFVRWVVNEKGDYTRCHFWSNFEIVDLSFYRSEAYESYFQHLDRAGGFFYERWGDAPVHSIAAAMLLRKEQLHWFEDIGYYHPGLRHCPNKPEMAARCICGPRSDFMYRSICNRRFGNVGNVPKNETLLLAQMPDKR
;
A
#
# COMPACT_ATOMS: atom_id res chain seq x y z
N MET A 1 -36.18 13.97 30.65
CA MET A 1 -34.88 14.37 30.07
C MET A 1 -34.60 13.41 28.93
N ALA A 2 -34.78 13.86 27.69
CA ALA A 2 -34.58 13.04 26.50
C ALA A 2 -33.14 13.19 26.01
N ALA A 3 -32.48 12.07 25.70
CA ALA A 3 -31.12 12.02 25.18
C ALA A 3 -31.03 12.67 23.79
N PRO A 4 -29.92 13.36 23.45
CA PRO A 4 -29.78 14.01 22.16
C PRO A 4 -29.50 12.99 21.03
N ASN A 5 -30.17 13.23 19.90
CA ASN A 5 -30.13 12.48 18.64
C ASN A 5 -28.71 12.33 18.05
N GLU A 6 -28.15 11.12 18.02
CA GLU A 6 -26.96 10.76 17.23
C GLU A 6 -27.21 10.69 15.71
N ALA A 7 -28.48 10.72 15.29
CA ALA A 7 -28.84 10.59 13.87
C ALA A 7 -28.57 11.85 13.03
N ALA A 8 -28.45 13.04 13.65
CA ALA A 8 -28.29 14.31 12.94
C ALA A 8 -26.85 14.58 12.46
N ASN A 9 -25.86 13.80 12.90
CA ASN A 9 -24.44 14.08 12.64
C ASN A 9 -23.82 13.26 11.49
N LYS A 10 -24.53 12.26 10.95
CA LYS A 10 -24.09 11.47 9.78
C LYS A 10 -24.43 12.14 8.44
N ASP A 11 -25.48 12.95 8.39
CA ASP A 11 -25.97 13.56 7.14
C ASP A 11 -25.03 14.65 6.60
N ASN A 12 -24.30 15.33 7.49
CA ASN A 12 -23.44 16.47 7.13
C ASN A 12 -21.99 16.07 6.78
N SER A 13 -21.57 14.81 6.98
CA SER A 13 -20.24 14.32 6.57
C SER A 13 -20.20 13.85 5.11
N MET A 14 -21.33 13.37 4.57
CA MET A 14 -21.46 12.82 3.22
C MET A 14 -21.29 13.89 2.11
N ASN A 15 -21.63 15.14 2.40
CA ASN A 15 -21.54 16.29 1.47
C ASN A 15 -20.21 17.06 1.55
N LYS A 16 -19.29 16.70 2.44
CA LYS A 16 -17.97 17.35 2.48
C LYS A 16 -17.13 16.89 1.29
N PRO A 17 -16.37 17.81 0.65
CA PRO A 17 -15.36 17.45 -0.32
C PRO A 17 -14.40 16.42 0.26
N ILE A 18 -14.04 15.42 -0.54
CA ILE A 18 -13.10 14.38 -0.12
C ILE A 18 -11.69 14.95 -0.23
N ARG A 19 -10.95 14.93 0.88
CA ARG A 19 -9.55 15.37 0.91
C ARG A 19 -8.68 14.20 0.45
N ALA A 20 -8.45 14.11 -0.85
CA ALA A 20 -7.66 13.03 -1.43
C ALA A 20 -6.69 13.53 -2.51
N ALA A 21 -5.67 12.73 -2.78
CA ALA A 21 -4.70 12.99 -3.84
C ALA A 21 -4.22 11.68 -4.48
N LEU A 22 -3.76 11.78 -5.71
CA LEU A 22 -2.94 10.77 -6.35
C LEU A 22 -1.47 11.04 -6.01
N VAL A 23 -0.76 10.06 -5.45
CA VAL A 23 0.58 10.28 -4.88
C VAL A 23 1.58 9.34 -5.54
N ALA A 24 2.73 9.88 -5.94
CA ALA A 24 3.84 9.10 -6.49
C ALA A 24 5.15 9.46 -5.80
N LEU A 25 5.97 8.47 -5.49
CA LEU A 25 7.38 8.66 -5.15
C LEU A 25 8.21 8.33 -6.38
N VAL A 26 8.83 9.34 -6.99
CA VAL A 26 9.46 9.23 -8.31
C VAL A 26 10.77 9.99 -8.35
N ARG A 27 11.68 9.58 -9.25
CA ARG A 27 12.92 10.29 -9.55
C ARG A 27 12.73 11.18 -10.77
N ASN A 28 13.64 12.14 -10.95
CA ASN A 28 13.69 12.95 -12.17
C ASN A 28 13.81 12.08 -13.44
N SER A 29 14.51 10.93 -13.36
CA SER A 29 14.67 9.97 -14.46
C SER A 29 13.35 9.32 -14.91
N ASP A 30 12.32 9.35 -14.06
CA ASP A 30 11.08 8.61 -14.27
C ASP A 30 10.05 9.44 -15.04
N LEU A 31 10.43 10.65 -15.51
CA LEU A 31 9.55 11.64 -16.15
C LEU A 31 8.65 11.04 -17.22
N ASN A 32 9.21 10.24 -18.13
CA ASN A 32 8.43 9.65 -19.23
C ASN A 32 7.43 8.60 -18.72
N GLY A 33 7.86 7.75 -17.79
CA GLY A 33 7.03 6.71 -17.20
C GLY A 33 5.86 7.31 -16.41
N ILE A 34 6.12 8.30 -15.57
CA ILE A 34 5.05 8.94 -14.78
C ILE A 34 4.12 9.79 -15.65
N ARG A 35 4.61 10.44 -16.72
CA ARG A 35 3.73 11.15 -17.68
C ARG A 35 2.76 10.20 -18.38
N SER A 36 3.23 8.99 -18.74
CA SER A 36 2.37 7.95 -19.28
C SER A 36 1.29 7.54 -18.27
N THR A 37 1.69 7.30 -17.01
CA THR A 37 0.76 6.98 -15.93
C THR A 37 -0.30 8.06 -15.73
N ILE A 38 0.10 9.32 -15.54
CA ILE A 38 -0.83 10.44 -15.30
C ILE A 38 -1.78 10.62 -16.49
N ARG A 39 -1.30 10.46 -17.74
CA ARG A 39 -2.18 10.55 -18.92
C ARG A 39 -3.27 9.49 -18.88
N GLN A 40 -2.90 8.24 -18.56
CA GLN A 40 -3.86 7.15 -18.46
C GLN A 40 -4.84 7.38 -17.30
N VAL A 41 -4.36 7.81 -16.12
CA VAL A 41 -5.23 8.14 -14.99
C VAL A 41 -6.22 9.24 -15.36
N ASP A 42 -5.76 10.33 -15.98
CA ASP A 42 -6.62 11.44 -16.41
C ASP A 42 -7.68 10.96 -17.42
N ASP A 43 -7.28 10.18 -18.43
CA ASP A 43 -8.17 9.68 -19.48
C ASP A 43 -9.26 8.76 -18.93
N ARG A 44 -8.89 7.87 -17.99
CA ARG A 44 -9.79 6.85 -17.42
C ARG A 44 -10.63 7.34 -16.25
N PHE A 45 -10.13 8.33 -15.50
CA PHE A 45 -10.70 8.74 -14.20
C PHE A 45 -10.62 10.25 -13.98
N ASN A 46 -9.40 10.78 -13.82
CA ASN A 46 -9.21 12.02 -13.08
C ASN A 46 -9.64 13.28 -13.85
N ARG A 47 -9.85 13.21 -15.17
CA ARG A 47 -10.46 14.30 -15.94
C ARG A 47 -11.87 14.69 -15.45
N ASN A 48 -12.57 13.77 -14.80
CA ASN A 48 -13.94 13.98 -14.30
C ASN A 48 -13.98 14.48 -12.86
N TYR A 49 -12.90 14.30 -12.07
CA TYR A 49 -12.89 14.54 -10.62
C TYR A 49 -11.84 15.56 -10.18
N ASN A 50 -10.77 15.74 -10.96
CA ASN A 50 -9.75 16.77 -10.79
C ASN A 50 -9.06 16.74 -9.42
N TYR A 51 -8.80 15.54 -8.87
CA TYR A 51 -8.00 15.36 -7.67
C TYR A 51 -6.53 15.76 -7.93
N PRO A 52 -5.86 16.38 -6.95
CA PRO A 52 -4.47 16.80 -7.10
C PRO A 52 -3.51 15.62 -7.23
N TYR A 53 -2.43 15.83 -7.97
CA TYR A 53 -1.25 14.97 -7.96
C TYR A 53 -0.22 15.49 -6.96
N ILE A 54 0.34 14.62 -6.15
CA ILE A 54 1.47 14.90 -5.26
C ILE A 54 2.63 14.02 -5.69
N LEU A 55 3.69 14.63 -6.21
CA LEU A 55 4.90 13.94 -6.63
C LEU A 55 6.00 14.21 -5.62
N LEU A 56 6.54 13.15 -5.03
CA LEU A 56 7.58 13.19 -3.99
C LEU A 56 8.89 12.64 -4.55
N ASN A 57 10.02 13.14 -4.07
CA ASN A 57 11.36 12.73 -4.51
C ASN A 57 12.40 12.98 -3.43
N ASP A 58 13.41 12.12 -3.33
CA ASP A 58 14.56 12.29 -2.44
C ASP A 58 15.54 13.39 -2.90
N LYS A 59 15.28 13.97 -4.08
CA LYS A 59 16.02 15.10 -4.65
C LYS A 59 15.06 16.16 -5.16
N ASN A 60 15.56 17.39 -5.31
CA ASN A 60 14.81 18.44 -5.96
C ASN A 60 14.40 18.02 -7.39
N PHE A 61 13.13 18.24 -7.73
CA PHE A 61 12.66 18.10 -9.10
C PHE A 61 13.26 19.16 -10.00
N THR A 62 13.73 18.76 -11.19
CA THR A 62 14.22 19.68 -12.21
C THR A 62 13.07 20.48 -12.82
N ASP A 63 13.37 21.62 -13.44
CA ASP A 63 12.37 22.42 -14.14
C ASP A 63 11.77 21.66 -15.32
N GLU A 64 12.60 20.91 -16.07
CA GLU A 64 12.15 19.99 -17.12
C GLU A 64 11.09 19.00 -16.59
N PHE A 65 11.32 18.44 -15.40
CA PHE A 65 10.36 17.53 -14.80
C PHE A 65 9.04 18.23 -14.49
N LYS A 66 9.09 19.38 -13.79
CA LYS A 66 7.89 20.12 -13.39
C LYS A 66 7.08 20.59 -14.60
N GLU A 67 7.74 21.20 -15.59
CA GLU A 67 7.14 21.62 -16.85
C GLU A 67 6.56 20.43 -17.61
N GLY A 68 7.31 19.33 -17.68
CA GLY A 68 6.89 18.10 -18.33
C GLY A 68 5.61 17.50 -17.74
N ILE A 69 5.41 17.57 -16.42
CA ILE A 69 4.19 17.12 -15.74
C ILE A 69 3.04 18.11 -15.97
N HIS A 70 3.27 19.41 -15.76
CA HIS A 70 2.24 20.44 -15.96
C HIS A 70 1.71 20.47 -17.40
N ALA A 71 2.53 20.11 -18.39
CA ALA A 71 2.11 20.04 -19.78
C ALA A 71 1.11 18.91 -20.07
N ILE A 72 0.99 17.89 -19.21
CA ILE A 72 0.14 16.71 -19.52
C ILE A 72 -1.20 16.74 -18.79
N THR A 73 -1.28 17.33 -17.60
CA THR A 73 -2.51 17.31 -16.78
C THR A 73 -3.03 18.72 -16.51
N LYS A 74 -4.36 18.82 -16.32
CA LYS A 74 -5.03 20.04 -15.86
C LYS A 74 -5.27 20.03 -14.34
N ALA A 75 -5.09 18.89 -13.69
CA ALA A 75 -5.25 18.78 -12.25
C ALA A 75 -4.16 19.56 -11.51
N PRO A 76 -4.41 20.06 -10.29
CA PRO A 76 -3.37 20.66 -9.47
C PRO A 76 -2.22 19.66 -9.24
N VAL A 77 -0.98 20.15 -9.28
CA VAL A 77 0.21 19.32 -9.06
C VAL A 77 1.07 19.96 -7.98
N HIS A 78 1.47 19.17 -7.00
CA HIS A 78 2.38 19.56 -5.93
C HIS A 78 3.65 18.71 -5.99
N PHE A 79 4.80 19.34 -5.83
CA PHE A 79 6.10 18.69 -5.82
C PHE A 79 6.68 18.78 -4.41
N GLY A 80 7.01 17.64 -3.80
CA GLY A 80 7.57 17.54 -2.45
C GLY A 80 8.97 16.96 -2.46
N LEU A 81 9.86 17.55 -1.67
CA LEU A 81 11.17 16.98 -1.33
C LEU A 81 11.04 16.21 -0.02
N LEU A 82 11.57 15.00 0.01
CA LEU A 82 11.62 14.20 1.24
C LEU A 82 12.55 14.87 2.26
N SER A 83 12.17 14.84 3.54
CA SER A 83 13.09 15.25 4.61
C SER A 83 14.18 14.19 4.80
N ASP A 84 15.39 14.64 5.13
CA ASP A 84 16.52 13.75 5.40
C ASP A 84 16.23 12.79 6.57
N ASP A 85 15.45 13.24 7.56
CA ASP A 85 15.01 12.41 8.70
C ASP A 85 14.16 11.20 8.29
N HIS A 86 13.47 11.28 7.15
CA HIS A 86 12.59 10.23 6.64
C HIS A 86 13.23 9.41 5.51
N TRP A 87 14.26 9.94 4.86
CA TRP A 87 15.02 9.27 3.79
C TRP A 87 16.46 8.97 4.21
N GLY A 88 16.61 8.13 5.23
CA GLY A 88 17.90 7.77 5.79
C GLY A 88 17.90 6.40 6.49
N LEU A 89 19.06 6.06 7.05
CA LEU A 89 19.19 4.86 7.89
C LEU A 89 18.32 4.98 9.15
N SER A 90 17.77 3.85 9.57
CA SER A 90 17.24 3.72 10.93
C SER A 90 18.37 3.98 11.94
N PRO A 91 18.11 4.73 13.03
CA PRO A 91 19.11 4.94 14.09
C PRO A 91 19.49 3.66 14.83
N TYR A 92 18.72 2.57 14.63
CA TYR A 92 18.96 1.26 15.24
C TYR A 92 19.81 0.32 14.38
N VAL A 93 20.30 0.79 13.22
CA VAL A 93 21.16 0.00 12.33
C VAL A 93 22.54 0.59 12.13
N THR A 94 23.53 -0.26 11.83
CA THR A 94 24.91 0.17 11.56
C THR A 94 25.24 0.06 10.08
N GLU A 95 25.91 1.08 9.54
CA GLU A 95 26.35 1.10 8.13
C GLU A 95 27.13 -0.15 7.72
N GLU A 96 28.02 -0.64 8.58
CA GLU A 96 28.86 -1.80 8.32
C GLU A 96 28.03 -3.07 8.09
N LYS A 97 27.04 -3.32 8.95
CA LYS A 97 26.15 -4.47 8.82
C LYS A 97 25.24 -4.34 7.62
N VAL A 98 24.78 -3.12 7.30
CA VAL A 98 24.01 -2.85 6.08
C VAL A 98 24.84 -3.11 4.81
N LYS A 99 26.09 -2.63 4.75
CA LYS A 99 27.02 -2.89 3.62
C LYS A 99 27.25 -4.39 3.43
N SER A 100 27.47 -5.12 4.52
CA SER A 100 27.65 -6.58 4.50
C SER A 100 26.40 -7.30 4.00
N ALA A 101 25.21 -6.89 4.46
CA ALA A 101 23.94 -7.46 4.01
C ALA A 101 23.67 -7.17 2.51
N LEU A 102 23.97 -5.97 2.04
CA LEU A 102 23.84 -5.60 0.61
C LEU A 102 24.72 -6.49 -0.27
N GLU A 103 25.99 -6.65 0.10
CA GLU A 103 26.94 -7.48 -0.64
C GLU A 103 26.51 -8.95 -0.65
N TYR A 104 26.07 -9.48 0.49
CA TYR A 104 25.56 -10.84 0.60
C TYR A 104 24.30 -11.08 -0.26
N ASN A 105 23.42 -10.08 -0.35
CA ASN A 105 22.12 -10.22 -1.00
C ASN A 105 22.13 -9.87 -2.50
N LYS A 106 23.16 -9.20 -3.02
CA LYS A 106 23.17 -8.65 -4.40
C LYS A 106 22.82 -9.65 -5.50
N ASN A 107 23.24 -10.90 -5.37
CA ASN A 107 23.02 -11.97 -6.35
C ASN A 107 21.90 -12.95 -5.93
N ARG A 108 21.26 -12.72 -4.78
CA ARG A 108 20.24 -13.64 -4.23
C ARG A 108 18.84 -13.37 -4.77
N TYR A 109 18.53 -12.12 -5.11
CA TYR A 109 17.21 -11.68 -5.56
C TYR A 109 17.25 -10.25 -6.12
N ILE A 110 16.18 -9.86 -6.82
CA ILE A 110 16.03 -8.51 -7.39
C ILE A 110 16.20 -7.43 -6.32
N TYR A 111 16.94 -6.37 -6.65
CA TYR A 111 17.32 -5.28 -5.75
C TYR A 111 18.08 -5.71 -4.48
N GLY A 112 18.62 -6.93 -4.43
CA GLY A 112 19.28 -7.45 -3.23
C GLY A 112 20.44 -6.58 -2.73
N GLY A 113 21.20 -5.98 -3.66
CA GLY A 113 22.31 -5.05 -3.36
C GLY A 113 21.94 -3.57 -3.48
N SER A 114 20.65 -3.23 -3.62
CA SER A 114 20.22 -1.85 -3.79
C SER A 114 19.97 -1.19 -2.43
N TYR A 115 20.78 -0.19 -2.10
CA TYR A 115 20.61 0.62 -0.90
C TYR A 115 19.41 1.57 -1.01
N SER A 116 19.27 2.29 -2.12
CA SER A 116 18.15 3.21 -2.36
C SER A 116 16.79 2.51 -2.36
N TYR A 117 16.73 1.24 -2.77
CA TYR A 117 15.49 0.45 -2.70
C TYR A 117 15.07 0.16 -1.25
N ARG A 118 16.01 -0.02 -0.33
CA ARG A 118 15.71 -0.21 1.10
C ARG A 118 15.16 1.06 1.73
N LEU A 119 15.74 2.20 1.38
CA LEU A 119 15.22 3.52 1.78
C LEU A 119 13.80 3.73 1.26
N MET A 120 13.54 3.39 0.00
CA MET A 120 12.20 3.46 -0.60
C MET A 120 11.20 2.58 0.16
N CYS A 121 11.50 1.30 0.39
CA CYS A 121 10.59 0.41 1.12
C CYS A 121 10.33 0.90 2.55
N ARG A 122 11.35 1.38 3.26
CA ARG A 122 11.19 1.98 4.60
C ARG A 122 10.33 3.25 4.55
N TYR A 123 10.56 4.12 3.56
CA TYR A 123 9.81 5.37 3.39
C TYR A 123 8.33 5.12 3.16
N GLN A 124 8.01 4.24 2.20
CA GLN A 124 6.63 3.85 1.90
C GLN A 124 5.96 3.21 3.13
N SER A 125 6.71 2.39 3.89
CA SER A 125 6.18 1.71 5.09
C SER A 125 5.82 2.64 6.25
N GLY A 126 6.57 3.73 6.48
CA GLY A 126 6.47 4.46 7.76
C GLY A 126 6.50 5.98 7.70
N PHE A 127 6.68 6.57 6.52
CA PHE A 127 6.92 8.01 6.40
C PHE A 127 6.08 8.71 5.34
N ILE A 128 5.54 8.01 4.34
CA ILE A 128 4.75 8.64 3.27
C ILE A 128 3.61 9.50 3.83
N HIS A 129 2.81 8.98 4.77
CA HIS A 129 1.67 9.66 5.38
C HIS A 129 2.05 10.82 6.31
N LYS A 130 3.34 10.95 6.63
CA LYS A 130 3.91 12.02 7.47
C LYS A 130 4.40 13.21 6.65
N HIS A 131 4.52 13.07 5.34
CA HIS A 131 4.96 14.16 4.47
C HIS A 131 3.98 15.36 4.59
N PRO A 132 4.46 16.61 4.70
CA PRO A 132 3.61 17.79 4.89
C PRO A 132 2.45 17.91 3.89
N LEU A 133 2.70 17.60 2.61
CA LEU A 133 1.67 17.63 1.56
C LEU A 133 0.54 16.60 1.74
N LEU A 134 0.70 15.61 2.60
CA LEU A 134 -0.33 14.60 2.89
C LEU A 134 -1.08 14.87 4.20
N GLN A 135 -0.62 15.81 5.04
CA GLN A 135 -1.15 16.02 6.40
C GLN A 135 -2.66 16.28 6.43
N ASP A 136 -3.16 17.06 5.48
CA ASP A 136 -4.57 17.45 5.39
C ASP A 136 -5.43 16.50 4.54
N LEU A 137 -4.86 15.38 4.06
CA LEU A 137 -5.61 14.37 3.30
C LEU A 137 -6.23 13.32 4.21
N ASP A 138 -7.41 12.85 3.81
CA ASP A 138 -8.09 11.67 4.35
C ASP A 138 -7.65 10.42 3.59
N TYR A 139 -7.59 10.49 2.25
CA TYR A 139 -7.21 9.36 1.40
C TYR A 139 -6.03 9.68 0.51
N TYR A 140 -5.30 8.64 0.11
CA TYR A 140 -4.39 8.75 -1.01
C TYR A 140 -4.49 7.53 -1.93
N TRP A 141 -4.23 7.76 -3.22
CA TRP A 141 -4.09 6.71 -4.21
C TRP A 141 -2.65 6.69 -4.71
N ARG A 142 -1.91 5.63 -4.38
CA ARG A 142 -0.55 5.43 -4.91
C ARG A 142 -0.56 5.17 -6.41
N ILE A 143 0.23 5.94 -7.14
CA ILE A 143 0.55 5.69 -8.54
C ILE A 143 2.07 5.59 -8.70
N GLU A 144 2.52 4.78 -9.66
CA GLU A 144 3.92 4.55 -9.97
C GLU A 144 4.18 4.85 -11.47
N PRO A 145 5.43 5.13 -11.87
CA PRO A 145 5.79 5.24 -13.27
C PRO A 145 5.64 3.88 -13.97
N ASP A 146 5.44 3.90 -15.30
CA ASP A 146 5.44 2.72 -16.16
C ASP A 146 4.34 1.67 -15.85
N VAL A 147 3.20 2.14 -15.31
CA VAL A 147 1.99 1.34 -15.10
C VAL A 147 0.98 1.57 -16.23
N ASN A 148 -0.02 0.69 -16.34
CA ASN A 148 -1.13 0.90 -17.26
C ASN A 148 -2.49 0.78 -16.56
N TYR A 149 -3.41 1.67 -16.94
CA TYR A 149 -4.83 1.63 -16.56
C TYR A 149 -5.67 1.26 -17.78
N PHE A 150 -6.26 0.08 -17.73
CA PHE A 150 -6.93 -0.50 -18.90
C PHE A 150 -8.40 -0.13 -19.02
N CYS A 151 -9.06 0.22 -17.92
CA CYS A 151 -10.51 0.38 -17.86
C CYS A 151 -10.89 1.82 -17.51
N ASP A 152 -11.97 2.31 -18.10
CA ASP A 152 -12.57 3.56 -17.64
C ASP A 152 -13.18 3.38 -16.24
N ILE A 153 -13.02 4.38 -15.37
CA ILE A 153 -13.48 4.37 -13.97
C ILE A 153 -14.56 5.44 -13.84
N PRO A 154 -15.85 5.06 -14.00
CA PRO A 154 -16.95 6.03 -14.14
C PRO A 154 -17.52 6.55 -12.81
N TYR A 155 -16.87 6.24 -11.70
CA TYR A 155 -17.23 6.66 -10.34
C TYR A 155 -16.00 7.22 -9.63
N ASP A 156 -16.21 7.80 -8.45
CA ASP A 156 -15.13 8.31 -7.60
C ASP A 156 -14.69 7.20 -6.63
N PRO A 157 -13.49 6.60 -6.78
CA PRO A 157 -13.02 5.55 -5.88
C PRO A 157 -12.82 6.04 -4.45
N PHE A 158 -12.43 7.30 -4.24
CA PHE A 158 -12.30 7.83 -2.88
C PHE A 158 -13.66 7.99 -2.21
N LYS A 159 -14.66 8.44 -2.96
CA LYS A 159 -16.05 8.49 -2.47
C LYS A 159 -16.57 7.09 -2.17
N TYR A 160 -16.29 6.14 -3.05
CA TYR A 160 -16.66 4.74 -2.85
C TYR A 160 -16.03 4.18 -1.57
N MET A 161 -14.73 4.45 -1.34
CA MET A 161 -14.04 4.03 -0.11
C MET A 161 -14.72 4.60 1.13
N ARG A 162 -14.91 5.92 1.18
CA ARG A 162 -15.52 6.63 2.31
C ARG A 162 -16.95 6.16 2.59
N ASP A 163 -17.80 6.13 1.58
CA ASP A 163 -19.22 5.86 1.74
C ASP A 163 -19.49 4.39 2.16
N ASN A 164 -18.54 3.49 1.89
CA ASN A 164 -18.62 2.07 2.27
C ASN A 164 -17.75 1.71 3.50
N GLY A 165 -17.12 2.69 4.16
CA GLY A 165 -16.28 2.44 5.34
C GLY A 165 -15.03 1.60 5.04
N LEU A 166 -14.51 1.68 3.82
CA LEU A 166 -13.33 0.97 3.37
C LEU A 166 -12.07 1.75 3.76
N ILE A 167 -11.03 1.01 4.15
CA ILE A 167 -9.76 1.56 4.62
C ILE A 167 -8.63 1.26 3.64
N TYR A 168 -8.60 0.08 3.04
CA TYR A 168 -7.51 -0.32 2.14
C TYR A 168 -8.04 -0.99 0.87
N GLY A 169 -7.75 -0.40 -0.27
CA GLY A 169 -8.15 -0.87 -1.59
C GLY A 169 -6.97 -1.29 -2.46
N PHE A 170 -7.08 -2.41 -3.18
CA PHE A 170 -6.01 -2.98 -3.99
C PHE A 170 -6.52 -3.54 -5.32
N THR A 171 -5.62 -3.75 -6.29
CA THR A 171 -5.92 -4.47 -7.54
C THR A 171 -5.24 -5.83 -7.64
N THR A 172 -4.06 -5.99 -7.01
CA THR A 172 -3.20 -7.16 -7.24
C THR A 172 -2.69 -7.80 -5.94
N THR A 173 -2.60 -9.14 -5.88
CA THR A 173 -2.06 -9.89 -4.72
C THR A 173 -1.11 -11.01 -5.14
N PRO A 174 0.21 -10.76 -5.25
CA PRO A 174 1.20 -11.81 -5.48
C PRO A 174 1.67 -12.46 -4.16
N MET A 175 2.59 -13.42 -4.30
CA MET A 175 3.34 -13.97 -3.17
C MET A 175 4.72 -13.34 -3.10
N GLU A 176 5.18 -12.98 -1.90
CA GLU A 176 6.53 -12.47 -1.66
C GLU A 176 7.57 -13.59 -1.77
N ILE A 177 8.80 -13.19 -2.12
CA ILE A 177 9.98 -14.03 -2.15
C ILE A 177 10.46 -14.26 -0.71
N GLN A 178 10.41 -15.49 -0.20
CA GLN A 178 10.74 -15.79 1.20
C GLN A 178 12.09 -15.22 1.66
N LYS A 179 13.11 -15.27 0.80
CA LYS A 179 14.48 -14.77 1.09
C LYS A 179 14.57 -13.27 1.39
N THR A 180 13.51 -12.51 1.16
CA THR A 180 13.48 -11.04 1.33
C THR A 180 12.83 -10.64 2.66
N VAL A 181 12.15 -11.58 3.32
CA VAL A 181 11.30 -11.41 4.51
C VAL A 181 11.47 -12.60 5.47
N GLU A 182 12.70 -13.07 5.62
CA GLU A 182 13.04 -14.27 6.39
C GLU A 182 12.60 -14.14 7.85
N THR A 183 12.76 -12.97 8.46
CA THR A 183 12.38 -12.72 9.87
C THR A 183 11.19 -11.77 10.06
N LEU A 184 10.53 -11.33 8.97
CA LEU A 184 9.45 -10.34 9.05
C LEU A 184 8.26 -10.83 9.90
N TRP A 185 7.81 -12.07 9.67
CA TRP A 185 6.67 -12.62 10.40
C TRP A 185 7.00 -12.89 11.86
N ASP A 186 8.16 -13.48 12.15
CA ASP A 186 8.63 -13.70 13.52
C ASP A 186 8.74 -12.37 14.30
N THR A 187 9.22 -11.31 13.65
CA THR A 187 9.28 -9.96 14.23
C THR A 187 7.87 -9.41 14.47
N THR A 188 6.97 -9.56 13.50
CA THR A 188 5.57 -9.13 13.63
C THR A 188 4.88 -9.82 14.81
N ARG A 189 5.02 -11.13 14.95
CA ARG A 189 4.39 -11.86 16.05
C ARG A 189 4.87 -11.39 17.42
N LYS A 190 6.15 -11.03 17.56
CA LYS A 190 6.67 -10.45 18.81
C LYS A 190 5.95 -9.14 19.14
N TRP A 191 5.81 -8.24 18.16
CA TRP A 191 5.03 -7.03 18.33
C TRP A 191 3.58 -7.33 18.75
N MET A 192 2.91 -8.27 18.08
CA MET A 192 1.53 -8.67 18.42
C MET A 192 1.41 -9.16 19.87
N MET A 193 2.38 -9.93 20.35
CA MET A 193 2.39 -10.47 21.71
C MET A 193 2.67 -9.40 22.77
N GLU A 194 3.47 -8.39 22.43
CA GLU A 194 3.84 -7.27 23.29
C GLU A 194 2.79 -6.14 23.31
N ASN A 195 1.90 -6.06 22.30
CA ASN A 195 0.95 -4.96 22.10
C ASN A 195 -0.47 -5.48 21.88
N GLN A 196 -0.89 -6.47 22.68
CA GLN A 196 -2.18 -7.14 22.50
C GLN A 196 -3.37 -6.16 22.62
N GLU A 197 -3.23 -5.12 23.43
CA GLU A 197 -4.21 -4.05 23.61
C GLU A 197 -4.48 -3.24 22.33
N LEU A 198 -3.51 -3.16 21.42
CA LEU A 198 -3.63 -2.46 20.13
C LEU A 198 -4.28 -3.32 19.03
N LEU A 199 -4.47 -4.62 19.28
CA LEU A 199 -5.14 -5.52 18.33
C LEU A 199 -6.66 -5.41 18.44
N PRO A 200 -7.40 -5.40 17.30
CA PRO A 200 -8.85 -5.37 17.29
C PRO A 200 -9.46 -6.68 17.81
N GLU A 201 -10.74 -6.65 18.17
CA GLU A 201 -11.50 -7.84 18.61
C GLU A 201 -11.65 -8.90 17.51
N GLU A 202 -11.63 -8.48 16.26
CA GLU A 202 -11.62 -9.35 15.08
C GLU A 202 -10.65 -8.82 14.03
N SER A 203 -9.92 -9.73 13.36
CA SER A 203 -8.97 -9.37 12.31
C SER A 203 -9.02 -10.33 11.12
N PHE A 204 -8.55 -9.88 9.96
CA PHE A 204 -8.39 -10.68 8.75
C PHE A 204 -7.05 -11.46 8.69
N VAL A 205 -6.40 -11.70 9.84
CA VAL A 205 -5.01 -12.20 9.89
C VAL A 205 -4.83 -13.55 9.20
N ARG A 206 -5.87 -14.39 9.15
CA ARG A 206 -5.83 -15.68 8.43
C ARG A 206 -5.51 -15.54 6.95
N TRP A 207 -5.63 -14.37 6.35
CA TRP A 207 -5.15 -14.18 5.00
C TRP A 207 -3.63 -14.24 4.91
N VAL A 208 -2.91 -13.62 5.85
CA VAL A 208 -1.45 -13.60 5.86
C VAL A 208 -0.85 -14.80 6.59
N VAL A 209 -1.53 -15.45 7.53
CA VAL A 209 -1.01 -16.64 8.24
C VAL A 209 -1.89 -17.88 8.02
N ASN A 210 -1.29 -19.07 7.91
CA ASN A 210 -2.02 -20.34 7.83
C ASN A 210 -2.37 -20.90 9.23
N GLU A 211 -3.13 -21.99 9.28
CA GLU A 211 -3.56 -22.64 10.54
C GLU A 211 -2.40 -23.21 11.38
N LYS A 212 -1.21 -23.32 10.80
CA LYS A 212 0.01 -23.81 11.47
C LYS A 212 0.86 -22.66 12.04
N GLY A 213 0.43 -21.42 11.86
CA GLY A 213 1.19 -20.23 12.27
C GLY A 213 2.23 -19.77 11.25
N ASP A 214 2.30 -20.40 10.08
CA ASP A 214 3.26 -20.04 9.05
C ASP A 214 2.74 -18.87 8.20
N TYR A 215 3.60 -17.90 7.92
CA TYR A 215 3.25 -16.82 7.01
C TYR A 215 3.00 -17.34 5.58
N THR A 216 2.02 -16.80 4.88
CA THR A 216 1.64 -17.27 3.54
C THR A 216 2.42 -16.56 2.45
N ARG A 217 3.04 -15.42 2.78
CA ARG A 217 3.69 -14.47 1.84
C ARG A 217 2.71 -13.76 0.92
N CYS A 218 1.41 -13.98 1.09
CA CYS A 218 0.39 -13.21 0.40
C CYS A 218 0.42 -11.76 0.87
N HIS A 219 0.41 -10.85 -0.09
CA HIS A 219 0.40 -9.42 0.17
C HIS A 219 -0.35 -8.69 -0.95
N PHE A 220 -0.93 -7.55 -0.62
CA PHE A 220 -1.44 -6.56 -1.54
C PHE A 220 -0.25 -5.88 -2.20
N TRP A 221 -0.27 -5.75 -3.52
CA TRP A 221 0.85 -5.18 -4.26
C TRP A 221 0.77 -3.65 -4.24
N SER A 222 1.48 -3.04 -3.29
CA SER A 222 1.35 -1.63 -2.89
C SER A 222 1.65 -0.60 -3.98
N ASN A 223 2.20 -0.96 -5.14
CA ASN A 223 2.30 -0.01 -6.27
C ASN A 223 0.93 0.51 -6.74
N PHE A 224 -0.14 -0.24 -6.47
CA PHE A 224 -1.50 0.28 -6.44
C PHE A 224 -2.06 0.10 -5.03
N GLU A 225 -2.39 1.20 -4.37
CA GLU A 225 -3.18 1.19 -3.15
C GLU A 225 -4.02 2.46 -3.05
N ILE A 226 -5.28 2.33 -2.61
CA ILE A 226 -6.12 3.45 -2.19
C ILE A 226 -6.36 3.29 -0.70
N VAL A 227 -5.89 4.22 0.10
CA VAL A 227 -5.80 4.02 1.56
C VAL A 227 -6.38 5.22 2.30
N ASP A 228 -7.18 4.94 3.33
CA ASP A 228 -7.54 5.89 4.38
C ASP A 228 -6.31 6.13 5.26
N LEU A 229 -5.76 7.34 5.21
CA LEU A 229 -4.52 7.71 5.91
C LEU A 229 -4.66 7.63 7.44
N SER A 230 -5.88 7.61 8.00
CA SER A 230 -6.08 7.37 9.43
C SER A 230 -5.54 6.00 9.87
N PHE A 231 -5.49 5.02 8.96
CA PHE A 231 -4.90 3.72 9.23
C PHE A 231 -3.41 3.83 9.52
N TYR A 232 -2.63 4.45 8.64
CA TYR A 232 -1.19 4.64 8.84
C TYR A 232 -0.87 5.60 9.98
N ARG A 233 -1.78 6.53 10.29
CA ARG A 233 -1.65 7.45 11.43
C ARG A 233 -2.08 6.83 12.77
N SER A 234 -2.66 5.63 12.76
CA SER A 234 -3.11 4.98 13.98
C SER A 234 -1.94 4.60 14.88
N GLU A 235 -2.17 4.64 16.19
CA GLU A 235 -1.19 4.21 17.19
C GLU A 235 -0.69 2.78 16.94
N ALA A 236 -1.60 1.87 16.57
CA ALA A 236 -1.26 0.49 16.25
C ALA A 236 -0.28 0.38 15.07
N TYR A 237 -0.56 1.07 13.96
CA TYR A 237 0.31 1.04 12.79
C TYR A 237 1.67 1.70 13.07
N GLU A 238 1.68 2.86 13.73
CA GLU A 238 2.90 3.56 14.10
C GLU A 238 3.78 2.74 15.05
N SER A 239 3.20 2.13 16.09
CA SER A 239 3.93 1.24 17.00
C SER A 239 4.51 0.04 16.26
N TYR A 240 3.73 -0.57 15.35
CA TYR A 240 4.18 -1.69 14.53
C TYR A 240 5.37 -1.31 13.63
N PHE A 241 5.24 -0.21 12.87
CA PHE A 241 6.33 0.27 12.02
C PHE A 241 7.60 0.56 12.84
N GLN A 242 7.48 1.22 13.99
CA GLN A 242 8.63 1.49 14.86
C GLN A 242 9.29 0.21 15.37
N HIS A 243 8.51 -0.82 15.69
CA HIS A 243 9.06 -2.13 16.07
C HIS A 243 9.83 -2.78 14.92
N LEU A 244 9.32 -2.73 13.68
CA LEU A 244 10.03 -3.21 12.50
C LEU A 244 11.31 -2.40 12.21
N ASP A 245 11.23 -1.07 12.34
CA ASP A 245 12.36 -0.17 12.07
C ASP A 245 13.50 -0.36 13.08
N ARG A 246 13.16 -0.70 14.34
CA ARG A 246 14.11 -1.14 15.37
C ARG A 246 14.76 -2.48 15.06
N ALA A 247 14.00 -3.42 14.50
CA ALA A 247 14.53 -4.74 14.12
C ALA A 247 15.52 -4.66 12.95
N GLY A 248 15.42 -3.62 12.12
CA GLY A 248 16.38 -3.32 11.05
C GLY A 248 16.24 -4.18 9.79
N GLY A 249 15.16 -4.97 9.68
CA GLY A 249 14.95 -5.89 8.56
C GLY A 249 14.77 -5.20 7.19
N PHE A 250 14.37 -3.93 7.17
CA PHE A 250 14.44 -3.10 5.94
C PHE A 250 15.85 -3.04 5.35
N PHE A 251 16.88 -3.08 6.20
CA PHE A 251 18.28 -2.93 5.77
C PHE A 251 19.07 -4.23 5.76
N TYR A 252 18.90 -5.06 6.81
CA TYR A 252 19.61 -6.33 6.96
C TYR A 252 19.05 -7.43 6.06
N GLU A 253 17.75 -7.35 5.73
CA GLU A 253 17.10 -8.16 4.70
C GLU A 253 16.72 -7.25 3.52
N ARG A 254 15.47 -7.36 3.05
CA ARG A 254 14.89 -6.49 2.01
C ARG A 254 13.36 -6.43 2.18
N TRP A 255 12.89 -6.15 3.40
CA TRP A 255 11.47 -6.02 3.71
C TRP A 255 10.85 -4.95 2.81
N GLY A 256 9.90 -5.37 1.97
CA GLY A 256 9.12 -4.45 1.14
C GLY A 256 8.00 -3.80 1.94
N ASP A 257 7.58 -2.61 1.53
CA ASP A 257 6.38 -1.95 2.03
C ASP A 257 5.12 -2.79 1.75
N ALA A 258 5.06 -3.46 0.60
CA ALA A 258 3.92 -4.30 0.23
C ALA A 258 3.58 -5.39 1.29
N PRO A 259 4.51 -6.29 1.69
CA PRO A 259 4.24 -7.23 2.77
C PRO A 259 4.04 -6.56 4.14
N VAL A 260 4.71 -5.44 4.44
CA VAL A 260 4.51 -4.71 5.71
C VAL A 260 3.09 -4.14 5.82
N HIS A 261 2.62 -3.41 4.80
CA HIS A 261 1.26 -2.88 4.72
C HIS A 261 0.22 -4.00 4.80
N SER A 262 0.48 -5.12 4.12
CA SER A 262 -0.44 -6.24 4.05
C SER A 262 -0.59 -6.98 5.37
N ILE A 263 0.51 -7.23 6.07
CA ILE A 263 0.49 -7.84 7.40
C ILE A 263 -0.24 -6.91 8.37
N ALA A 264 0.08 -5.62 8.37
CA ALA A 264 -0.59 -4.63 9.20
C ALA A 264 -2.11 -4.57 8.91
N ALA A 265 -2.50 -4.46 7.64
CA ALA A 265 -3.90 -4.42 7.24
C ALA A 265 -4.64 -5.71 7.65
N ALA A 266 -4.03 -6.88 7.48
CA ALA A 266 -4.65 -8.13 7.84
C ALA A 266 -4.82 -8.30 9.37
N MET A 267 -3.86 -7.86 10.19
CA MET A 267 -3.93 -8.04 11.64
C MET A 267 -4.69 -6.91 12.37
N LEU A 268 -4.81 -5.72 11.76
CA LEU A 268 -5.43 -4.54 12.38
C LEU A 268 -6.80 -4.19 11.81
N LEU A 269 -7.19 -4.76 10.66
CA LEU A 269 -8.47 -4.49 10.02
C LEU A 269 -9.31 -5.76 9.90
N ARG A 270 -10.62 -5.54 9.79
CA ARG A 270 -11.57 -6.58 9.37
C ARG A 270 -11.65 -6.63 7.84
N LYS A 271 -12.01 -7.80 7.30
CA LYS A 271 -12.14 -8.06 5.86
C LYS A 271 -13.06 -7.06 5.16
N GLU A 272 -14.14 -6.63 5.82
CA GLU A 272 -15.12 -5.69 5.27
C GLU A 272 -14.55 -4.28 5.06
N GLN A 273 -13.40 -3.97 5.68
CA GLN A 273 -12.68 -2.71 5.51
C GLN A 273 -11.63 -2.80 4.37
N LEU A 274 -11.49 -3.96 3.74
CA LEU A 274 -10.58 -4.21 2.63
C LEU A 274 -11.37 -4.36 1.33
N HIS A 275 -10.89 -3.78 0.24
CA HIS A 275 -11.58 -3.81 -1.04
C HIS A 275 -10.69 -4.24 -2.20
N TRP A 276 -11.12 -5.27 -2.92
CA TRP A 276 -10.53 -5.61 -4.21
C TRP A 276 -11.25 -4.84 -5.30
N PHE A 277 -10.55 -3.87 -5.90
CA PHE A 277 -11.01 -3.15 -7.10
C PHE A 277 -10.91 -4.09 -8.32
N GLU A 278 -11.81 -5.06 -8.38
CA GLU A 278 -11.91 -6.05 -9.47
C GLU A 278 -12.08 -5.35 -10.83
N ASP A 279 -12.74 -4.20 -10.84
CA ASP A 279 -13.13 -3.38 -12.00
C ASP A 279 -12.02 -2.44 -12.50
N ILE A 280 -11.00 -2.14 -11.69
CA ILE A 280 -9.86 -1.31 -12.11
C ILE A 280 -8.80 -2.19 -12.77
N GLY A 281 -8.88 -2.34 -14.09
CA GLY A 281 -7.86 -3.04 -14.87
C GLY A 281 -6.52 -2.33 -14.79
N TYR A 282 -5.49 -3.04 -14.35
CA TYR A 282 -4.21 -2.48 -13.95
C TYR A 282 -3.03 -3.38 -14.33
N TYR A 283 -1.92 -2.77 -14.70
CA TYR A 283 -0.64 -3.44 -14.93
C TYR A 283 0.49 -2.67 -14.30
N HIS A 284 1.38 -3.41 -13.66
CA HIS A 284 2.71 -2.96 -13.29
C HIS A 284 3.70 -4.05 -13.75
N PRO A 285 4.91 -3.70 -14.23
CA PRO A 285 5.84 -4.64 -14.85
C PRO A 285 5.89 -6.02 -14.18
N GLY A 286 5.49 -7.04 -14.94
CA GLY A 286 5.47 -8.45 -14.52
C GLY A 286 4.08 -9.03 -14.19
N LEU A 287 3.10 -8.23 -13.75
CA LEU A 287 1.76 -8.72 -13.42
C LEU A 287 0.67 -7.83 -13.99
N ARG A 288 -0.42 -8.48 -14.41
CA ARG A 288 -1.59 -7.84 -15.00
C ARG A 288 -2.85 -8.31 -14.31
N HIS A 289 -3.73 -7.37 -14.02
CA HIS A 289 -5.12 -7.54 -13.61
C HIS A 289 -6.05 -6.90 -14.65
N CYS A 290 -7.04 -7.63 -15.10
CA CYS A 290 -8.04 -7.25 -16.08
C CYS A 290 -9.38 -7.87 -15.67
N PRO A 291 -10.46 -7.09 -15.52
CA PRO A 291 -11.75 -7.62 -15.09
C PRO A 291 -12.26 -8.73 -16.02
N ASN A 292 -12.78 -9.83 -15.46
CA ASN A 292 -13.32 -10.95 -16.23
C ASN A 292 -14.83 -10.86 -16.49
N LYS A 293 -15.56 -10.13 -15.65
CA LYS A 293 -17.03 -10.02 -15.79
C LYS A 293 -17.37 -9.11 -16.98
N PRO A 294 -18.24 -9.53 -17.91
CA PRO A 294 -18.53 -8.77 -19.14
C PRO A 294 -18.91 -7.31 -18.89
N GLU A 295 -19.68 -7.04 -17.84
CA GLU A 295 -20.12 -5.70 -17.46
C GLU A 295 -18.97 -4.78 -17.03
N MET A 296 -17.96 -5.31 -16.35
CA MET A 296 -16.75 -4.57 -15.95
C MET A 296 -15.78 -4.46 -17.14
N ALA A 297 -15.60 -5.55 -17.89
CA ALA A 297 -14.68 -5.65 -19.02
C ALA A 297 -15.12 -4.80 -20.23
N ALA A 298 -16.41 -4.44 -20.32
CA ALA A 298 -16.98 -3.68 -21.44
C ALA A 298 -16.29 -2.33 -21.69
N ARG A 299 -15.66 -1.75 -20.67
CA ARG A 299 -14.94 -0.46 -20.75
C ARG A 299 -13.42 -0.61 -20.66
N CYS A 300 -12.92 -1.81 -20.90
CA CYS A 300 -11.50 -2.12 -20.79
C CYS A 300 -10.85 -2.32 -22.17
N ILE A 301 -9.59 -1.93 -22.31
CA ILE A 301 -8.76 -2.22 -23.49
C ILE A 301 -7.92 -3.50 -23.32
N CYS A 302 -8.05 -4.19 -22.18
CA CYS A 302 -7.44 -5.50 -21.92
C CYS A 302 -8.46 -6.61 -22.13
N GLY A 303 -7.97 -7.83 -22.43
CA GLY A 303 -8.80 -9.04 -22.50
C GLY A 303 -8.52 -9.99 -21.32
N PRO A 304 -9.48 -10.86 -20.97
CA PRO A 304 -9.39 -11.76 -19.80
C PRO A 304 -8.37 -12.90 -19.97
N ARG A 305 -7.89 -13.13 -21.20
CA ARG A 305 -6.91 -14.19 -21.47
C ARG A 305 -5.61 -13.87 -20.76
N SER A 306 -5.12 -14.80 -19.94
CA SER A 306 -3.90 -14.72 -19.11
C SER A 306 -3.96 -13.64 -18.03
N ASP A 307 -5.08 -13.53 -17.33
CA ASP A 307 -5.15 -12.75 -16.09
C ASP A 307 -4.52 -13.50 -14.91
N PHE A 308 -3.56 -12.86 -14.23
CA PHE A 308 -2.87 -13.46 -13.08
C PHE A 308 -3.77 -13.54 -11.85
N MET A 309 -4.61 -12.52 -11.64
CA MET A 309 -5.35 -12.34 -10.39
C MET A 309 -6.38 -13.41 -10.14
N TYR A 310 -7.15 -13.82 -11.15
CA TYR A 310 -8.14 -14.88 -10.98
C TYR A 310 -7.53 -16.26 -10.69
N ARG A 311 -6.24 -16.46 -10.97
CA ARG A 311 -5.52 -17.72 -10.72
C ARG A 311 -4.60 -17.63 -9.49
N SER A 312 -4.35 -16.43 -9.00
CA SER A 312 -3.48 -16.18 -7.84
C SER A 312 -3.96 -16.97 -6.62
N ILE A 313 -3.01 -17.63 -5.95
CA ILE A 313 -3.26 -18.33 -4.68
C ILE A 313 -3.74 -17.32 -3.62
N CYS A 314 -3.17 -16.12 -3.62
CA CYS A 314 -3.48 -15.09 -2.64
C CYS A 314 -4.85 -14.46 -2.86
N ASN A 315 -5.27 -14.28 -4.12
CA ASN A 315 -6.61 -13.79 -4.42
C ASN A 315 -7.68 -14.83 -4.09
N ARG A 316 -7.44 -16.11 -4.44
CA ARG A 316 -8.33 -17.21 -4.01
C ARG A 316 -8.41 -17.32 -2.50
N ARG A 317 -7.29 -17.16 -1.80
CA ARG A 317 -7.26 -17.12 -0.34
C ARG A 317 -8.06 -15.94 0.21
N PHE A 318 -7.93 -14.75 -0.40
CA PHE A 318 -8.67 -13.55 0.00
C PHE A 318 -10.18 -13.79 -0.06
N GLY A 319 -10.68 -14.45 -1.11
CA GLY A 319 -12.09 -14.83 -1.22
C GLY A 319 -12.55 -15.84 -0.15
N ASN A 320 -11.70 -16.80 0.21
CA ASN A 320 -12.09 -17.98 0.99
C ASN A 320 -11.91 -17.88 2.51
N VAL A 321 -11.08 -16.97 3.01
CA VAL A 321 -10.87 -16.80 4.46
C VAL A 321 -11.72 -15.64 5.00
N GLY A 322 -12.13 -15.73 6.26
CA GLY A 322 -12.91 -14.71 6.97
C GLY A 322 -12.11 -14.05 8.10
N ASN A 323 -12.77 -13.15 8.82
CA ASN A 323 -12.24 -12.61 10.07
C ASN A 323 -12.13 -13.72 11.13
N VAL A 324 -11.23 -13.51 12.08
CA VAL A 324 -11.10 -14.35 13.27
C VAL A 324 -11.08 -13.49 14.52
N PRO A 325 -11.58 -14.02 15.65
CA PRO A 325 -11.52 -13.32 16.92
C PRO A 325 -10.08 -13.13 17.41
N LYS A 326 -9.89 -12.14 18.27
CA LYS A 326 -8.59 -11.75 18.83
C LYS A 326 -7.84 -12.89 19.52
N ASN A 327 -8.55 -13.78 20.21
CA ASN A 327 -7.94 -14.96 20.85
C ASN A 327 -7.30 -15.92 19.82
N GLU A 328 -7.93 -16.14 18.67
CA GLU A 328 -7.37 -16.93 17.57
C GLU A 328 -6.19 -16.18 16.91
N THR A 329 -6.30 -14.87 16.73
CA THR A 329 -5.20 -14.01 16.25
C THR A 329 -3.95 -14.16 17.14
N LEU A 330 -4.12 -14.12 18.47
CA LEU A 330 -3.04 -14.29 19.43
C LEU A 330 -2.49 -15.72 19.46
N LEU A 331 -3.34 -16.74 19.31
CA LEU A 331 -2.92 -18.13 19.22
C LEU A 331 -2.03 -18.38 18.00
N LEU A 332 -2.38 -17.78 16.85
CA LEU A 332 -1.55 -17.80 15.65
C LEU A 332 -0.23 -17.04 15.85
N ALA A 333 -0.24 -15.94 16.62
CA ALA A 333 0.96 -15.16 16.95
C ALA A 333 1.94 -15.91 17.87
N GLN A 334 1.47 -16.87 18.67
CA GLN A 334 2.32 -17.68 19.57
C GLN A 334 3.04 -18.82 18.85
N MET A 335 2.54 -19.25 17.69
CA MET A 335 3.12 -20.35 16.93
C MET A 335 4.37 -19.91 16.16
N PRO A 336 5.55 -20.53 16.36
CA PRO A 336 6.76 -20.19 15.61
C PRO A 336 6.59 -20.50 14.11
N ASP A 337 7.26 -19.73 13.26
CA ASP A 337 7.21 -19.90 11.81
C ASP A 337 8.16 -21.04 11.44
N LYS A 338 7.66 -22.07 10.75
CA LYS A 338 8.45 -23.29 10.47
C LYS A 338 8.93 -23.38 9.02
N ARG A 339 8.80 -22.31 8.25
CA ARG A 339 9.07 -22.27 6.80
C ARG A 339 10.52 -22.08 6.42
#